data_AF-A0A7S2J012-F1
#
_entry.id   AF-A0A7S2J012-F1
#
_cell.length_a   1.000
_cell.length_b   1.000
_cell.length_c   1.000
_cell.angle_alpha   90.00
_cell.angle_beta   90.00
_cell.angle_gamma   90.00
#
_symmetry.space_group_name_H-M   'P 1'
#
loop_
_entity.id
_entity.type
_entity.pdbx_description
1 polymer ?
#
loop_
_entity_poly.entity_id
_entity_poly.type
_entity_poly.pdbx_seq_one_letter_code
_entity_poly.pdbx_strand_id
1 'polypeptide(L)'
;MPPASTKNQKLYVALKMFDVNGDGTLNRNELKALLSNKSPNGAPMTDDEIRKFLILFDKNGDGKISIAELTQAIGSEKEAKEIESGALRIQQARAKKRLGDPPAGHKLWYNGPSETRAHSTKVTYGTWGEVVGPSDSGLMMRMKFAYNIGMITNVYYSNLRRTSPKEGNGPNERK
;
A
#
# COMPACT_ATOMS: atom_id res chain seq x y z
N MET A 1 16.12 29.77 -17.92
CA MET A 1 15.88 28.94 -16.73
C MET A 1 15.16 27.68 -17.18
N PRO A 2 15.70 26.46 -17.03
CA PRO A 2 14.96 25.27 -17.42
C PRO A 2 14.16 24.71 -16.24
N PRO A 3 12.89 24.33 -16.46
CA PRO A 3 12.05 23.61 -15.51
C PRO A 3 12.17 22.08 -15.76
N ALA A 4 12.61 21.28 -14.79
CA ALA A 4 12.53 19.81 -14.90
C ALA A 4 12.64 19.10 -13.54
N SER A 5 11.53 18.48 -13.13
CA SER A 5 11.45 17.24 -12.33
C SER A 5 12.10 17.21 -10.93
N THR A 6 11.30 17.53 -9.92
CA THR A 6 11.57 17.30 -8.48
C THR A 6 12.01 15.87 -8.14
N LYS A 7 11.70 14.87 -8.99
CA LYS A 7 12.14 13.48 -8.84
C LYS A 7 13.67 13.37 -8.96
N ASN A 8 14.26 13.89 -10.04
CA ASN A 8 15.70 13.82 -10.27
C ASN A 8 16.46 14.52 -9.14
N GLN A 9 15.94 15.62 -8.61
CA GLN A 9 16.57 16.34 -7.50
C GLN A 9 16.61 15.52 -6.20
N LYS A 10 15.53 14.80 -5.84
CA LYS A 10 15.53 13.93 -4.65
C LYS A 10 16.49 12.75 -4.81
N LEU A 11 16.55 12.18 -6.02
CA LEU A 11 17.49 11.09 -6.33
C LEU A 11 18.93 11.59 -6.31
N TYR A 12 19.20 12.78 -6.84
CA TYR A 12 20.52 13.39 -6.79
C TYR A 12 21.00 13.63 -5.37
N VAL A 13 20.10 14.10 -4.48
CA VAL A 13 20.42 14.28 -3.06
C VAL A 13 20.63 12.93 -2.37
N ALA A 14 19.80 11.94 -2.69
CA ALA A 14 19.93 10.57 -2.19
C ALA A 14 21.07 9.76 -2.83
N LEU A 15 21.67 10.21 -3.92
CA LEU A 15 22.94 9.68 -4.39
C LEU A 15 24.07 10.43 -3.72
N LYS A 16 24.07 11.76 -3.73
CA LYS A 16 25.16 12.55 -3.15
C LYS A 16 25.37 12.32 -1.64
N MET A 17 24.33 11.97 -0.90
CA MET A 17 24.46 11.60 0.53
C MET A 17 25.02 10.19 0.75
N PHE A 18 25.06 9.36 -0.30
CA PHE A 18 25.23 7.92 -0.20
C PHE A 18 26.44 7.40 -1.02
N ASP A 19 26.64 7.99 -2.19
CA ASP A 19 27.81 7.89 -3.07
C ASP A 19 29.01 8.57 -2.39
N VAL A 20 29.87 7.75 -1.80
CA VAL A 20 31.03 8.21 -1.02
C VAL A 20 32.20 8.49 -1.97
N ASN A 21 32.31 7.72 -3.05
CA ASN A 21 33.39 7.86 -4.02
C ASN A 21 33.10 8.94 -5.09
N GLY A 22 31.86 9.43 -5.19
CA GLY A 22 31.42 10.46 -6.12
C GLY A 22 31.31 9.95 -7.56
N ASP A 23 31.21 8.64 -7.78
CA ASP A 23 31.19 8.03 -9.13
C ASP A 23 29.79 8.09 -9.78
N GLY A 24 28.78 8.59 -9.07
CA GLY A 24 27.40 8.73 -9.55
C GLY A 24 26.63 7.41 -9.56
N THR A 25 27.18 6.35 -8.96
CA THR A 25 26.57 5.04 -8.80
C THR A 25 26.67 4.59 -7.35
N LEU A 26 25.82 3.63 -6.96
CA LEU A 26 25.86 3.02 -5.63
C LEU A 26 26.38 1.61 -5.75
N ASN A 27 27.63 1.39 -5.37
CA ASN A 27 28.21 0.05 -5.38
C ASN A 27 27.85 -0.74 -4.10
N ARG A 28 28.13 -2.05 -4.08
CA ARG A 28 27.85 -2.93 -2.93
C ARG A 28 28.44 -2.42 -1.62
N ASN A 29 29.67 -1.91 -1.64
CA ASN A 29 30.38 -1.45 -0.44
C ASN A 29 29.76 -0.17 0.11
N GLU A 30 29.34 0.73 -0.78
CA GLU A 30 28.60 1.94 -0.41
C GLU A 30 27.26 1.56 0.18
N LEU A 31 26.46 0.72 -0.50
CA LEU A 31 25.17 0.24 0.01
C LEU A 31 25.31 -0.36 1.42
N LYS A 32 26.37 -1.15 1.65
CA LYS A 32 26.71 -1.75 2.95
C LYS A 32 27.04 -0.71 4.02
N ALA A 33 27.83 0.29 3.68
CA ALA A 33 28.17 1.41 4.57
C ALA A 33 26.92 2.25 4.93
N LEU A 34 26.01 2.43 3.98
CA LEU A 34 24.80 3.24 4.16
C LEU A 34 23.78 2.57 5.07
N LEU A 35 23.54 1.28 4.86
CA LEU A 35 22.59 0.50 5.64
C LEU A 35 23.12 0.23 7.06
N SER A 36 24.45 0.17 7.23
CA SER A 36 25.08 0.09 8.54
C SER A 36 24.92 1.39 9.36
N ASN A 37 24.91 2.56 8.69
CA ASN A 37 24.89 3.86 9.36
C ASN A 37 23.47 4.43 9.58
N LYS A 38 22.45 3.92 8.87
CA LYS A 38 21.06 4.42 8.90
C LYS A 38 20.05 3.48 9.57
N SER A 39 20.46 2.29 9.99
CA SER A 39 19.55 1.34 10.67
C SER A 39 19.16 1.91 12.04
N PRO A 40 17.87 2.19 12.31
CA PRO A 40 17.41 2.75 13.59
C PRO A 40 17.69 1.83 14.80
N ASN A 41 18.09 0.57 14.56
CA ASN A 41 18.46 -0.41 15.57
C ASN A 41 19.93 -0.87 15.50
N GLY A 42 20.78 -0.22 14.68
CA GLY A 42 22.21 -0.55 14.57
C GLY A 42 22.55 -1.94 14.03
N ALA A 43 21.56 -2.69 13.51
CA ALA A 43 21.79 -4.01 12.95
C ALA A 43 22.33 -3.88 11.51
N PRO A 44 23.51 -4.45 11.20
CA PRO A 44 24.00 -4.50 9.82
C PRO A 44 23.09 -5.44 9.02
N MET A 45 22.52 -4.94 7.91
CA MET A 45 21.86 -5.82 6.95
C MET A 45 22.86 -6.87 6.45
N THR A 46 22.40 -8.10 6.36
CA THR A 46 23.23 -9.23 5.94
C THR A 46 23.59 -9.12 4.45
N ASP A 47 24.70 -9.75 4.04
CA ASP A 47 25.15 -9.74 2.63
C ASP A 47 24.05 -10.26 1.67
N ASP A 48 23.18 -11.14 2.16
CA ASP A 48 22.00 -11.66 1.44
C ASP A 48 20.96 -10.57 1.13
N GLU A 49 20.71 -9.68 2.08
CA GLU A 49 19.77 -8.57 1.90
C GLU A 49 20.31 -7.52 0.94
N ILE A 50 21.62 -7.24 1.02
CA ILE A 50 22.32 -6.35 0.08
C ILE A 50 22.28 -6.96 -1.33
N ARG A 51 22.50 -8.27 -1.44
CA ARG A 51 22.44 -8.98 -2.72
C ARG A 51 21.03 -8.97 -3.32
N LYS A 52 19.99 -9.15 -2.50
CA LYS A 52 18.59 -9.00 -2.93
C LYS A 52 18.29 -7.59 -3.40
N PHE A 53 18.79 -6.58 -2.69
CA PHE A 53 18.64 -5.18 -3.10
C PHE A 53 19.31 -4.88 -4.44
N LEU A 54 20.54 -5.37 -4.63
CA LEU A 54 21.21 -5.27 -5.92
C LEU A 54 20.36 -5.94 -7.00
N ILE A 55 19.98 -7.21 -6.86
CA ILE A 55 19.17 -7.93 -7.87
C ILE A 55 17.84 -7.23 -8.21
N LEU A 56 17.23 -6.50 -7.26
CA LEU A 56 15.98 -5.79 -7.48
C LEU A 56 16.13 -4.47 -8.26
N PHE A 57 17.27 -3.78 -8.09
CA PHE A 57 17.48 -2.43 -8.62
C PHE A 57 18.51 -2.39 -9.76
N ASP A 58 19.56 -3.21 -9.69
CA ASP A 58 20.58 -3.45 -10.71
C ASP A 58 19.97 -4.25 -11.87
N LYS A 59 19.50 -3.53 -12.89
CA LYS A 59 18.83 -4.09 -14.07
C LYS A 59 19.85 -4.49 -15.13
N ASN A 60 20.99 -3.80 -15.18
CA ASN A 60 22.04 -4.04 -16.15
C ASN A 60 23.01 -5.16 -15.71
N GLY A 61 22.97 -5.58 -14.45
CA GLY A 61 23.79 -6.64 -13.87
C GLY A 61 25.23 -6.22 -13.62
N ASP A 62 25.53 -4.93 -13.52
CA ASP A 62 26.89 -4.40 -13.36
C ASP A 62 27.38 -4.41 -11.90
N GLY A 63 26.51 -4.80 -10.95
CA GLY A 63 26.79 -4.87 -9.52
C GLY A 63 26.75 -3.51 -8.82
N LYS A 64 26.24 -2.48 -9.50
CA LYS A 64 26.05 -1.11 -8.99
C LYS A 64 24.62 -0.65 -9.31
N ILE A 65 24.16 0.38 -8.60
CA ILE A 65 22.86 1.00 -8.86
C ILE A 65 23.12 2.40 -9.40
N SER A 66 22.87 2.60 -10.69
CA SER A 66 23.00 3.91 -11.34
C SER A 66 21.80 4.82 -11.07
N ILE A 67 21.97 6.14 -11.26
CA ILE A 67 20.85 7.10 -11.18
C ILE A 67 19.70 6.70 -12.12
N ALA A 68 20.03 6.19 -13.31
CA ALA A 68 19.06 5.76 -14.30
C ALA A 68 18.21 4.59 -13.76
N GLU A 69 18.85 3.60 -13.14
CA GLU A 69 18.17 2.44 -12.54
C GLU A 69 17.36 2.82 -11.31
N LEU A 70 17.91 3.67 -10.45
CA LEU A 70 17.19 4.21 -9.29
C LEU A 70 15.95 4.99 -9.72
N THR A 71 16.07 5.80 -10.79
CA THR A 71 14.94 6.54 -11.39
C THR A 71 13.91 5.59 -11.98
N GLN A 72 14.35 4.51 -12.61
CA GLN A 72 13.47 3.52 -13.23
C GLN A 72 12.74 2.68 -12.18
N ALA A 73 13.42 2.29 -11.09
CA ALA A 73 12.82 1.57 -9.98
C ALA A 73 11.80 2.43 -9.21
N ILE A 74 12.16 3.69 -8.91
CA ILE A 74 11.28 4.62 -8.18
C ILE A 74 10.15 5.16 -9.09
N GLY A 75 10.38 5.22 -10.40
CA GLY A 75 9.36 5.47 -11.41
C GLY A 75 8.38 4.31 -11.53
N SER A 76 8.88 3.08 -11.58
CA SER A 76 8.09 1.86 -11.65
C SER A 76 7.27 1.61 -10.39
N GLU A 77 7.75 2.00 -9.21
CA GLU A 77 6.94 1.89 -7.99
C GLU A 77 5.74 2.85 -7.99
N LYS A 78 5.87 4.02 -8.61
CA LYS A 78 4.72 4.90 -8.85
C LYS A 78 3.78 4.30 -9.88
N GLU A 79 4.30 3.71 -10.95
CA GLU A 79 3.49 3.11 -12.01
C GLU A 79 2.74 1.86 -11.52
N ALA A 80 3.37 1.01 -10.71
CA ALA A 80 2.72 -0.12 -10.04
C ALA A 80 1.63 0.36 -9.06
N LYS A 81 1.89 1.41 -8.26
CA LYS A 81 0.89 2.02 -7.37
C LYS A 81 -0.24 2.72 -8.15
N GLU A 82 0.04 3.31 -9.31
CA GLU A 82 -0.97 3.95 -10.16
C GLU A 82 -1.86 2.91 -10.87
N ILE A 83 -1.28 1.83 -11.39
CA ILE A 83 -2.02 0.70 -11.96
C ILE A 83 -2.84 -0.01 -10.88
N GLU A 84 -2.28 -0.24 -9.70
CA GLU A 84 -3.00 -0.79 -8.55
C GLU A 84 -4.13 0.14 -8.11
N SER A 85 -3.91 1.46 -8.09
CA SER A 85 -4.95 2.44 -7.79
C SER A 85 -6.05 2.49 -8.86
N GLY A 86 -5.70 2.29 -10.12
CA GLY A 86 -6.64 2.20 -11.25
C GLY A 86 -7.50 0.94 -11.17
N ALA A 87 -6.87 -0.21 -10.94
CA ALA A 87 -7.56 -1.48 -10.72
C ALA A 87 -8.47 -1.43 -9.49
N LEU A 88 -7.98 -0.84 -8.39
CA LEU A 88 -8.77 -0.62 -7.17
C LEU A 88 -9.98 0.26 -7.48
N ARG A 89 -9.82 1.38 -8.20
CA ARG A 89 -10.94 2.24 -8.62
C ARG A 89 -11.99 1.48 -9.43
N ILE A 90 -11.58 0.64 -10.39
CA ILE A 90 -12.50 -0.18 -11.20
C ILE A 90 -13.23 -1.19 -10.31
N GLN A 91 -12.52 -1.87 -9.41
CA GLN A 91 -13.11 -2.83 -8.47
C GLN A 91 -14.12 -2.14 -7.53
N GLN A 92 -13.79 -0.95 -7.05
CA GLN A 92 -14.66 -0.15 -6.18
C GLN A 92 -15.90 0.35 -6.89
N ALA A 93 -15.79 0.83 -8.13
CA ALA A 93 -16.92 1.26 -8.94
C ALA A 93 -17.90 0.09 -9.22
N ARG A 94 -17.37 -1.10 -9.54
CA ARG A 94 -18.18 -2.32 -9.70
C ARG A 94 -18.84 -2.74 -8.38
N ALA A 95 -18.10 -2.72 -7.28
CA ALA A 95 -18.64 -3.05 -5.97
C ALA A 95 -19.73 -2.08 -5.52
N LYS A 96 -19.54 -0.77 -5.76
CA LYS A 96 -20.55 0.26 -5.54
C LYS A 96 -21.80 0.00 -6.38
N LYS A 97 -21.65 -0.31 -7.68
CA LYS A 97 -22.79 -0.67 -8.54
C LYS A 97 -23.55 -1.91 -8.03
N ARG A 98 -22.86 -2.90 -7.46
CA ARG A 98 -23.48 -4.09 -6.86
C ARG A 98 -24.18 -3.80 -5.53
N LEU A 99 -23.53 -3.02 -4.67
CA LEU A 99 -24.02 -2.71 -3.32
C LEU A 99 -25.12 -1.64 -3.34
N GLY A 100 -25.12 -0.80 -4.37
CA GLY A 100 -25.90 0.42 -4.47
C GLY A 100 -25.40 1.51 -3.51
N ASP A 101 -26.25 2.50 -3.29
CA ASP A 101 -26.09 3.53 -2.26
C ASP A 101 -27.07 3.25 -1.12
N PRO A 102 -26.73 2.32 -0.19
CA PRO A 102 -27.58 2.04 0.97
C PRO A 102 -27.72 3.30 1.84
N PRO A 103 -28.92 3.62 2.33
CA PRO A 103 -29.13 4.82 3.12
C PRO A 103 -28.46 4.70 4.50
N ALA A 104 -28.22 5.84 5.13
CA ALA A 104 -27.67 5.88 6.48
C ALA A 104 -28.55 5.07 7.45
N GLY A 105 -27.93 4.35 8.39
CA GLY A 105 -28.57 3.41 9.31
C GLY A 105 -28.68 1.98 8.78
N HIS A 106 -28.40 1.71 7.49
CA HIS A 106 -28.42 0.33 6.99
C HIS A 106 -27.25 -0.49 7.52
N LYS A 107 -27.53 -1.76 7.86
CA LYS A 107 -26.52 -2.70 8.32
C LYS A 107 -25.81 -3.37 7.14
N LEU A 108 -24.49 -3.28 7.11
CA LEU A 108 -23.65 -4.00 6.15
C LEU A 108 -22.57 -4.80 6.87
N TRP A 109 -22.10 -5.85 6.22
CA TRP A 109 -21.09 -6.76 6.73
C TRP A 109 -19.75 -6.51 6.04
N TYR A 110 -18.69 -6.49 6.85
CA TYR A 110 -17.32 -6.37 6.39
C TYR A 110 -16.76 -7.73 5.97
N ASN A 111 -16.30 -7.81 4.73
CA ASN A 111 -15.74 -8.99 4.07
C ASN A 111 -14.31 -8.72 3.55
N GLY A 112 -13.65 -7.67 4.06
CA GLY A 112 -12.26 -7.36 3.73
C GLY A 112 -11.26 -8.05 4.66
N PRO A 113 -9.95 -7.85 4.42
CA PRO A 113 -8.91 -8.28 5.34
C PRO A 113 -9.12 -7.63 6.71
N SER A 114 -8.86 -8.36 7.79
CA SER A 114 -8.93 -7.78 9.13
C SER A 114 -7.83 -6.74 9.28
N GLU A 115 -8.22 -5.48 9.45
CA GLU A 115 -7.29 -4.36 9.53
C GLU A 115 -7.46 -3.64 10.88
N THR A 116 -6.32 -3.32 11.49
CA THR A 116 -6.23 -2.42 12.63
C THR A 116 -5.62 -1.13 12.13
N ARG A 117 -6.39 -0.05 12.04
CA ARG A 117 -5.86 1.27 11.66
C ARG A 117 -5.35 2.03 12.87
N ALA A 118 -4.42 2.95 12.62
CA ALA A 118 -3.64 3.75 13.59
C ALA A 118 -4.44 4.52 14.67
N HIS A 119 -5.77 4.56 14.60
CA HIS A 119 -6.66 5.19 15.58
C HIS A 119 -7.50 4.16 16.36
N SER A 120 -6.90 3.05 16.78
CA SER A 120 -7.52 1.98 17.60
C SER A 120 -8.80 1.35 17.03
N THR A 121 -9.07 1.61 15.75
CA THR A 121 -10.25 1.13 15.05
C THR A 121 -9.91 -0.22 14.44
N LYS A 122 -10.52 -1.29 14.96
CA LYS A 122 -10.30 -2.66 14.49
C LYS A 122 -11.54 -3.11 13.71
N VAL A 123 -11.41 -3.25 12.39
CA VAL A 123 -12.46 -3.84 11.57
C VAL A 123 -12.06 -5.27 11.27
N THR A 124 -12.78 -6.22 11.84
CA THR A 124 -12.52 -7.65 11.63
C THR A 124 -13.48 -8.24 10.61
N TYR A 125 -12.99 -9.20 9.83
CA TYR A 125 -13.81 -9.96 8.89
C TYR A 125 -15.06 -10.53 9.57
N GLY A 126 -16.21 -10.39 8.93
CA GLY A 126 -17.50 -10.86 9.44
C GLY A 126 -18.09 -10.03 10.57
N THR A 127 -17.58 -8.82 10.81
CA THR A 127 -18.29 -7.84 11.63
C THR A 127 -19.26 -7.03 10.80
N TRP A 128 -20.36 -6.62 11.42
CA TRP A 128 -21.30 -5.71 10.81
C TRP A 128 -21.10 -4.30 11.34
N GLY A 129 -21.46 -3.32 10.53
CA GLY A 129 -21.53 -1.92 10.93
C GLY A 129 -22.72 -1.23 10.28
N GLU A 130 -23.05 -0.06 10.81
CA GLU A 130 -24.11 0.80 10.29
C GLU A 130 -23.53 1.77 9.27
N VAL A 131 -24.22 1.92 8.15
CA VAL A 131 -23.87 2.90 7.12
C VAL A 131 -24.12 4.29 7.67
N VAL A 132 -23.13 5.17 7.59
CA VAL A 132 -23.30 6.60 7.88
C VAL A 132 -23.52 7.36 6.58
N GLY A 133 -22.93 6.88 5.49
CA GLY A 133 -23.08 7.46 4.15
C GLY A 133 -21.80 7.33 3.33
N PRO A 134 -21.79 7.82 2.08
CA PRO A 134 -20.58 7.84 1.26
C PRO A 134 -19.50 8.74 1.88
N SER A 135 -18.24 8.40 1.67
CA SER A 135 -17.09 9.26 1.98
C SER A 135 -16.97 10.39 0.94
N ASP A 136 -16.31 11.48 1.29
CA ASP A 136 -16.08 12.65 0.41
C ASP A 136 -15.39 12.29 -0.90
N SER A 137 -14.58 11.21 -0.89
CA SER A 137 -13.92 10.69 -2.09
C SER A 137 -14.83 9.89 -3.02
N GLY A 138 -16.06 9.55 -2.60
CA GLY A 138 -17.02 8.71 -3.31
C GLY A 138 -16.60 7.23 -3.48
N LEU A 139 -15.34 6.92 -3.17
CA LEU A 139 -14.72 5.60 -3.31
C LEU A 139 -14.80 4.76 -2.05
N MET A 140 -15.14 5.34 -0.90
CA MET A 140 -15.27 4.61 0.37
C MET A 140 -16.65 4.87 0.97
N MET A 141 -17.12 3.93 1.77
CA MET A 141 -18.32 4.06 2.60
C MET A 141 -17.90 4.36 4.04
N ARG A 142 -18.58 5.33 4.66
CA ARG A 142 -18.42 5.64 6.08
C ARG A 142 -19.31 4.69 6.88
N MET A 143 -18.70 3.94 7.79
CA MET A 143 -19.40 2.96 8.60
C MET A 143 -19.09 3.11 10.08
N LYS A 144 -20.09 2.89 10.92
CA LYS A 144 -19.94 2.84 12.38
C LYS A 144 -20.01 1.38 12.82
N PHE A 145 -18.90 0.83 13.28
CA PHE A 145 -18.86 -0.54 13.79
C PHE A 145 -19.14 -0.55 15.29
N ALA A 146 -19.84 -1.59 15.76
CA ALA A 146 -20.28 -1.71 17.15
C ALA A 146 -19.11 -1.64 18.17
N TYR A 147 -17.92 -2.13 17.80
CA TYR A 147 -16.75 -2.20 18.68
C TYR A 147 -15.82 -0.97 18.62
N ASN A 148 -16.12 0.04 17.79
CA ASN A 148 -15.21 1.17 17.56
C ASN A 148 -15.54 2.44 18.37
N ILE A 149 -16.16 2.32 19.55
CA ILE A 149 -16.44 3.45 20.48
C ILE A 149 -17.07 4.66 19.76
N GLY A 150 -17.97 4.41 18.80
CA GLY A 150 -18.62 5.48 18.04
C GLY A 150 -17.78 6.16 16.95
N MET A 151 -16.56 5.70 16.68
CA MET A 151 -15.76 6.19 15.55
C MET A 151 -16.34 5.74 14.21
N ILE A 152 -16.33 6.67 13.25
CA ILE A 152 -16.71 6.43 11.86
C ILE A 152 -15.47 5.95 11.10
N THR A 153 -15.55 4.74 10.55
CA THR A 153 -14.49 4.11 9.77
C THR A 153 -14.79 4.20 8.28
N ASN A 154 -13.80 4.62 7.49
CA ASN A 154 -13.90 4.60 6.04
C ASN A 154 -13.50 3.22 5.52
N VAL A 155 -14.42 2.57 4.82
CA VAL A 155 -14.26 1.21 4.31
C VAL A 155 -14.52 1.17 2.82
N TYR A 156 -13.76 0.39 2.08
CA TYR A 156 -13.95 0.20 0.64
C TYR A 156 -15.23 -0.56 0.31
N TYR A 157 -15.94 -0.16 -0.76
CA TYR A 157 -17.17 -0.82 -1.20
C TYR A 157 -16.94 -2.29 -1.55
N SER A 158 -15.75 -2.63 -2.06
CA SER A 158 -15.35 -4.00 -2.37
C SER A 158 -15.33 -4.92 -1.15
N ASN A 159 -15.13 -4.34 0.03
CA ASN A 159 -15.04 -5.06 1.29
C ASN A 159 -16.39 -5.11 2.02
N LEU A 160 -17.48 -4.67 1.39
CA LEU A 160 -18.80 -4.60 2.00
C LEU A 160 -19.81 -5.50 1.29
N ARG A 161 -20.71 -6.10 2.08
CA ARG A 161 -21.80 -6.94 1.61
C ARG A 161 -23.08 -6.68 2.41
N ARG A 162 -24.23 -6.92 1.77
CA ARG A 162 -25.55 -6.88 2.43
C ARG A 162 -25.81 -8.12 3.31
N THR A 163 -25.11 -9.22 3.04
CA THR A 163 -25.28 -10.50 3.75
C THR A 163 -24.07 -10.84 4.62
N SER A 164 -24.33 -11.60 5.70
CA SER A 164 -23.28 -12.09 6.60
C SER A 164 -22.37 -13.08 5.88
N PRO A 165 -21.04 -12.88 5.90
CA PRO A 165 -20.11 -13.85 5.33
C PRO A 165 -20.05 -15.17 6.13
N LYS A 166 -20.62 -15.22 7.34
CA LYS A 166 -20.74 -16.46 8.13
C LYS A 166 -21.89 -17.36 7.67
N GLU A 167 -22.84 -16.84 6.89
CA GLU A 167 -23.99 -17.62 6.36
C GLU A 167 -23.77 -18.10 4.91
N GLY A 168 -22.61 -17.78 4.30
CA GLY A 168 -22.36 -18.01 2.88
C GLY A 168 -21.48 -19.20 2.51
N ASN A 169 -21.14 -20.08 3.46
CA ASN A 169 -20.42 -21.33 3.16
C ASN A 169 -20.74 -22.41 4.21
N GLY A 170 -22.01 -22.83 4.24
CA GLY A 170 -22.29 -24.22 4.61
C GLY A 170 -21.79 -25.10 3.46
N PRO A 171 -20.90 -26.08 3.70
CA PRO A 171 -20.64 -27.10 2.70
C PRO A 171 -21.95 -27.89 2.51
N ASN A 172 -22.58 -27.68 1.36
CA ASN A 172 -23.33 -28.67 0.60
C ASN A 172 -23.88 -29.85 1.44
N GLU A 173 -25.10 -29.70 1.95
CA GLU A 173 -25.94 -30.83 2.34
C GLU A 173 -26.23 -31.65 1.07
N ARG A 174 -25.32 -32.55 0.72
CA ARG A 174 -25.62 -33.68 -0.14
C ARG A 174 -26.05 -34.82 0.76
N LYS A 175 -27.34 -35.10 0.65
CA LYS A 175 -28.11 -36.32 0.96
C LYS A 175 -27.33 -37.52 1.48
#